data_AF-A0A2L0S0Q8-F1
#
_entry.id   AF-A0A2L0S0Q8-F1
#
_cell.length_a   1.000
_cell.length_b   1.000
_cell.length_c   1.000
_cell.angle_alpha   90.00
_cell.angle_beta   90.00
_cell.angle_gamma   90.00
#
_symmetry.space_group_name_H-M   'P 1'
#
loop_
_entity.id
_entity.type
_entity.pdbx_description
1 polymer ?
#
loop_
_entity_poly.entity_id
_entity_poly.type
_entity_poly.pdbx_seq_one_letter_code
_entity_poly.pdbx_strand_id
1 'polypeptide(L)'
;MTAIGHYRHKVFVEHLGWKLNCTDGLEYDQFDRDDTVYVVAQNDDDHIIGTARLLSTTRPYLLSEVFPELLSGETPPHSETVLELSRFAAMDFDVRNKKVASQFSSDIAIDLMRETLASAASQGANKLITVSPLGVERLLRNVGIHASRVGKVTHSDGKKIFASWITVS
;
A
#
# COMPACT_ATOMS: atom_id res chain seq x y z
N MET A 1 -6.24 -11.49 -13.61
CA MET A 1 -5.10 -10.75 -13.01
C MET A 1 -4.85 -9.40 -13.66
N THR A 2 -5.01 -9.20 -14.98
CA THR A 2 -4.71 -7.92 -15.66
C THR A 2 -5.39 -6.67 -15.12
N ALA A 3 -6.63 -6.77 -14.61
CA ALA A 3 -7.39 -5.61 -14.11
C ALA A 3 -6.69 -4.83 -12.99
N ILE A 4 -6.07 -5.51 -12.02
CA ILE A 4 -5.33 -4.86 -10.92
C ILE A 4 -4.13 -4.08 -11.48
N GLY A 5 -3.38 -4.69 -12.41
CA GLY A 5 -2.22 -4.03 -13.05
C GLY A 5 -2.60 -2.75 -13.79
N HIS A 6 -3.73 -2.75 -14.52
CA HIS A 6 -4.23 -1.54 -15.19
C HIS A 6 -4.69 -0.47 -14.18
N TYR A 7 -5.41 -0.86 -13.13
CA TYR A 7 -5.80 0.06 -12.07
C TYR A 7 -4.58 0.71 -11.40
N ARG A 8 -3.60 -0.10 -11.02
CA ARG A 8 -2.33 0.35 -10.44
C ARG A 8 -1.59 1.31 -11.38
N HIS A 9 -1.56 1.02 -12.68
CA HIS A 9 -0.95 1.91 -13.67
C HIS A 9 -1.63 3.28 -13.71
N LYS A 10 -2.98 3.32 -13.81
CA LYS A 10 -3.76 4.56 -13.79
C LYS A 10 -3.49 5.38 -12.52
N VAL A 11 -3.45 4.73 -11.36
CA VAL A 11 -3.22 5.44 -10.09
C VAL A 11 -1.76 5.89 -9.95
N PHE A 12 -0.81 4.96 -9.94
CA PHE A 12 0.56 5.26 -9.55
C PHE A 12 1.33 6.00 -10.64
N VAL A 13 1.12 5.65 -11.92
CA VAL A 13 1.86 6.24 -13.04
C VAL A 13 1.13 7.46 -13.59
N GLU A 14 -0.10 7.29 -14.09
CA GLU A 14 -0.80 8.37 -14.78
C GLU A 14 -1.20 9.50 -13.84
N HIS A 15 -1.77 9.16 -12.67
CA HIS A 15 -2.32 10.15 -11.75
C HIS A 15 -1.29 10.70 -10.77
N LEU A 16 -0.50 9.83 -10.13
CA LEU A 16 0.49 10.23 -9.12
C LEU A 16 1.88 10.53 -9.71
N GLY A 17 2.10 10.27 -11.01
CA GLY A 17 3.35 10.57 -11.71
C GLY A 17 4.56 9.79 -11.16
N TRP A 18 4.37 8.56 -10.67
CA TRP A 18 5.48 7.72 -10.22
C TRP A 18 6.24 7.22 -11.45
N LYS A 19 7.57 7.29 -11.41
CA LYS A 19 8.43 6.84 -12.51
C LYS A 19 8.71 5.34 -12.36
N LEU A 20 7.71 4.53 -12.65
CA LEU A 20 7.78 3.07 -12.56
C LEU A 20 7.97 2.45 -13.94
N ASN A 21 8.76 1.37 -14.02
CA ASN A 21 8.84 0.57 -15.23
C ASN A 21 7.55 -0.25 -15.38
N CYS A 22 6.78 0.01 -16.43
CA CYS A 22 5.54 -0.68 -16.73
C CYS A 22 5.61 -1.31 -18.12
N THR A 23 4.93 -2.42 -18.32
CA THR A 23 4.82 -3.12 -19.61
C THR A 23 3.34 -3.18 -19.99
N ASP A 24 3.01 -2.83 -21.23
CA ASP A 24 1.63 -2.87 -21.76
C ASP A 24 0.57 -2.15 -20.92
N GLY A 25 0.95 -1.05 -20.26
CA GLY A 25 0.03 -0.30 -19.38
C GLY A 25 -0.38 -1.06 -18.12
N LEU A 26 0.42 -2.05 -17.71
CA LEU A 26 0.29 -2.79 -16.47
C LEU A 26 1.41 -2.38 -15.52
N GLU A 27 1.05 -2.01 -14.29
CA GLU A 27 2.02 -1.80 -13.23
C GLU A 27 2.15 -3.08 -12.41
N TYR A 28 3.24 -3.79 -12.66
CA TYR A 28 3.72 -4.93 -11.89
C TYR A 28 5.22 -4.78 -11.64
N ASP A 29 5.68 -5.23 -10.48
CA ASP A 29 7.08 -5.25 -10.08
C ASP A 29 7.50 -6.65 -9.61
N GLN A 30 8.75 -6.81 -9.18
CA GLN A 30 9.31 -8.09 -8.75
C GLN A 30 8.64 -8.70 -7.50
N PHE A 31 7.79 -7.93 -6.81
CA PHE A 31 7.08 -8.39 -5.63
C PHE A 31 5.66 -8.91 -5.97
N ASP A 32 5.29 -8.91 -7.24
CA ASP A 32 4.03 -9.49 -7.72
C ASP A 32 4.25 -10.96 -8.08
N ARG A 33 4.18 -11.81 -7.05
CA ARG A 33 4.52 -13.24 -7.07
C ARG A 33 3.29 -14.09 -6.76
N ASP A 34 3.46 -15.41 -6.81
CA ASP A 34 2.39 -16.38 -6.49
C ASP A 34 1.93 -16.30 -5.01
N ASP A 35 2.80 -15.84 -4.10
CA ASP A 35 2.48 -15.64 -2.68
C ASP A 35 1.88 -14.27 -2.36
N THR A 36 1.74 -13.40 -3.36
CA THR A 36 1.26 -12.03 -3.15
C THR A 36 -0.25 -12.01 -2.92
N VAL A 37 -0.66 -11.42 -1.79
CA VAL A 37 -2.08 -11.23 -1.48
C VAL A 37 -2.49 -9.82 -1.84
N TYR A 38 -3.56 -9.70 -2.62
CA TYR A 38 -4.19 -8.43 -2.92
C TYR A 38 -5.53 -8.31 -2.22
N VAL A 39 -5.78 -7.16 -1.59
CA VAL A 39 -7.11 -6.74 -1.14
C VAL A 39 -7.59 -5.71 -2.14
N VAL A 40 -8.78 -5.94 -2.71
CA VAL A 40 -9.32 -5.14 -3.81
C VAL A 40 -10.69 -4.62 -3.42
N ALA A 41 -10.93 -3.33 -3.63
CA ALA A 41 -12.27 -2.74 -3.54
C ALA A 41 -12.85 -2.61 -4.94
N GLN A 42 -14.12 -3.01 -5.10
CA GLN A 42 -14.87 -2.90 -6.35
C GLN A 42 -16.14 -2.08 -6.12
N ASN A 43 -16.60 -1.38 -7.15
CA ASN A 43 -17.91 -0.73 -7.16
C ASN A 43 -19.02 -1.71 -7.62
N ASP A 44 -20.26 -1.22 -7.69
CA ASP A 44 -21.43 -2.02 -8.10
C ASP A 44 -21.35 -2.54 -9.56
N ASP A 45 -20.48 -1.95 -10.38
CA ASP A 45 -20.21 -2.34 -11.77
C ASP A 45 -18.98 -3.27 -11.90
N ASP A 46 -18.51 -3.85 -10.79
CA ASP A 46 -17.31 -4.70 -10.68
C ASP A 46 -15.98 -4.00 -11.03
N HIS A 47 -15.96 -2.69 -11.24
CA HIS A 47 -14.73 -1.94 -11.51
C HIS A 47 -13.88 -1.80 -10.25
N ILE A 48 -12.58 -2.01 -10.40
CA ILE A 48 -11.62 -1.81 -9.31
C ILE A 48 -11.52 -0.32 -8.99
N ILE A 49 -11.82 0.01 -7.73
CA ILE A 49 -11.75 1.36 -7.17
C ILE A 49 -10.78 1.44 -5.98
N GLY A 50 -10.11 0.34 -5.66
CA GLY A 50 -9.13 0.28 -4.58
C GLY A 50 -8.26 -0.96 -4.63
N THR A 51 -7.02 -0.83 -4.16
CA THR A 51 -6.08 -1.95 -4.04
C THR A 51 -5.13 -1.75 -2.86
N ALA A 52 -4.75 -2.85 -2.22
CA ALA A 52 -3.68 -2.95 -1.26
C ALA A 52 -2.94 -4.29 -1.49
N ARG A 53 -1.63 -4.30 -1.30
CA ARG A 53 -0.77 -5.48 -1.49
C ARG A 53 -0.13 -5.87 -0.16
N LEU A 54 -0.31 -7.14 0.22
CA LEU A 54 0.32 -7.77 1.36
C LEU A 54 1.40 -8.75 0.88
N LEU A 55 2.60 -8.64 1.45
CA LEU A 55 3.75 -9.48 1.11
C LEU A 55 4.33 -10.13 2.37
N SER A 56 4.72 -11.40 2.28
CA SER A 56 5.47 -12.03 3.36
C SER A 56 6.83 -11.35 3.58
N THR A 57 7.18 -11.08 4.84
CA THR A 57 8.53 -10.61 5.18
C THR A 57 9.56 -11.74 5.24
N THR A 58 9.15 -13.01 5.08
CA THR A 58 10.06 -14.17 4.96
C THR A 58 10.59 -14.36 3.53
N ARG A 59 10.26 -13.43 2.63
CA ARG A 59 10.74 -13.33 1.24
C ARG A 59 11.13 -11.88 0.95
N PRO A 60 11.89 -11.58 -0.12
CA PRO A 60 12.19 -10.20 -0.49
C PRO A 60 10.92 -9.33 -0.65
N TYR A 61 10.94 -8.12 -0.10
CA TYR A 61 9.83 -7.16 -0.12
C TYR A 61 10.31 -5.73 -0.37
N LEU A 62 9.40 -4.79 -0.61
CA LEU A 62 9.75 -3.45 -1.11
C LEU A 62 10.68 -2.70 -0.17
N LEU A 63 10.37 -2.67 1.13
CA LEU A 63 11.19 -1.99 2.13
C LEU A 63 12.56 -2.65 2.33
N SER A 64 12.70 -3.99 2.20
CA SER A 64 14.01 -4.63 2.34
C SER A 64 14.93 -4.38 1.14
N GLU A 65 14.37 -4.37 -0.07
CA GLU A 65 15.14 -4.33 -1.31
C GLU A 65 15.32 -2.93 -1.89
N VAL A 66 14.30 -2.06 -1.76
CA VAL A 66 14.26 -0.77 -2.46
C VAL A 66 14.46 0.41 -1.52
N PHE A 67 13.98 0.30 -0.28
CA PHE A 67 14.06 1.38 0.71
C PHE A 67 14.67 0.97 2.07
N PRO A 68 15.74 0.14 2.11
CA PRO A 68 16.31 -0.33 3.38
C PRO A 68 16.79 0.81 4.27
N GLU A 69 17.15 1.96 3.71
CA GLU A 69 17.54 3.16 4.44
C GLU A 69 16.44 3.72 5.36
N LEU A 70 15.16 3.43 5.08
CA LEU A 70 14.04 3.87 5.92
C LEU A 70 13.96 3.13 7.26
N LEU A 71 14.67 2.00 7.40
CA LEU A 71 14.77 1.24 8.65
C LEU A 71 15.72 1.89 9.68
N SER A 72 16.40 2.99 9.34
CA SER A 72 17.28 3.72 10.26
C SER A 72 18.38 2.87 10.92
N GLY A 73 18.89 1.88 10.17
CA GLY A 73 19.95 0.96 10.65
C GLY A 73 19.43 -0.30 11.33
N GLU A 74 18.10 -0.44 11.49
CA GLU A 74 17.50 -1.70 11.95
C GLU A 74 17.56 -2.78 10.86
N THR A 75 17.55 -4.04 11.29
CA THR A 75 17.47 -5.18 10.36
C THR A 75 16.06 -5.26 9.76
N PRO A 76 15.93 -5.44 8.43
CA PRO A 76 14.62 -5.68 7.82
C PRO A 76 13.89 -6.84 8.51
N PRO A 77 12.62 -6.65 8.91
CA PRO A 77 11.82 -7.72 9.48
C PRO A 77 11.82 -8.99 8.63
N HIS A 78 11.91 -10.14 9.29
CA HIS A 78 11.80 -11.45 8.64
C HIS A 78 11.03 -12.38 9.58
N SER A 79 9.70 -12.40 9.45
CA SER A 79 8.80 -13.11 10.36
C SER A 79 7.52 -13.58 9.68
N GLU A 80 7.05 -14.78 10.04
CA GLU A 80 5.76 -15.32 9.61
C GLU A 80 4.57 -14.51 10.16
N THR A 81 4.77 -13.72 11.21
CA THR A 81 3.71 -12.88 11.82
C THR A 81 3.79 -11.41 11.41
N VAL A 82 4.65 -11.06 10.45
CA VAL A 82 4.82 -9.70 9.95
C VAL A 82 4.69 -9.71 8.43
N LEU A 83 3.80 -8.88 7.91
CA LEU A 83 3.65 -8.67 6.46
C LEU A 83 4.03 -7.24 6.09
N GLU A 84 4.50 -7.04 4.85
CA GLU A 84 4.60 -5.71 4.27
C GLU A 84 3.27 -5.30 3.64
N LEU A 85 2.81 -4.08 3.93
CA LEU A 85 1.75 -3.40 3.19
C LEU A 85 2.35 -2.41 2.18
N SER A 86 2.05 -2.62 0.90
CA SER A 86 2.43 -1.74 -0.21
C SER A 86 1.27 -1.53 -1.20
N ARG A 87 1.47 -0.66 -2.20
CA ARG A 87 0.48 -0.34 -3.25
C ARG A 87 -0.93 -0.01 -2.75
N PHE A 88 -1.03 0.63 -1.58
CA PHE A 88 -2.31 1.07 -1.03
C PHE A 88 -2.85 2.30 -1.78
N ALA A 89 -4.01 2.16 -2.42
CA ALA A 89 -4.69 3.25 -3.12
C ALA A 89 -6.20 3.02 -3.26
N ALA A 90 -7.01 4.07 -3.08
CA ALA A 90 -8.47 4.03 -3.25
C ALA A 90 -8.98 5.18 -4.13
N MET A 91 -9.18 4.93 -5.43
CA MET A 91 -9.64 5.91 -6.42
C MET A 91 -10.75 5.32 -7.29
N ASP A 92 -11.91 5.95 -7.27
CA ASP A 92 -12.97 5.67 -8.22
C ASP A 92 -12.86 6.65 -9.41
N PHE A 93 -12.58 6.12 -10.60
CA PHE A 93 -12.40 6.91 -11.82
C PHE A 93 -13.72 7.20 -12.55
N ASP A 94 -14.81 6.52 -12.21
CA ASP A 94 -16.12 6.71 -12.85
C ASP A 94 -16.91 7.84 -12.19
N VAL A 95 -16.59 8.19 -10.94
CA VAL A 95 -17.19 9.32 -10.22
C VAL A 95 -16.52 10.64 -10.64
N ARG A 96 -17.15 11.37 -11.57
CA ARG A 96 -16.68 12.63 -12.18
C ARG A 96 -16.37 13.84 -11.27
N ASN A 97 -16.25 13.71 -9.94
CA ASN A 97 -16.21 14.90 -9.07
C ASN A 97 -15.44 14.83 -7.73
N LYS A 98 -14.54 13.87 -7.50
CA LYS A 98 -13.72 13.87 -6.26
C LYS A 98 -12.31 14.39 -6.52
N LYS A 99 -11.91 15.46 -5.81
CA LYS A 99 -10.55 16.01 -5.82
C LYS A 99 -9.57 14.97 -5.26
N VAL A 100 -8.37 14.85 -5.86
CA VAL A 100 -7.27 13.95 -5.46
C VAL A 100 -6.99 13.92 -3.95
N ALA A 101 -7.13 15.07 -3.28
CA ALA A 101 -6.94 15.21 -1.84
C ALA A 101 -7.89 14.35 -0.98
N SER A 102 -9.00 13.82 -1.53
CA SER A 102 -9.94 12.94 -0.81
C SER A 102 -9.64 11.45 -0.96
N GLN A 103 -8.58 11.05 -1.69
CA GLN A 103 -8.21 9.64 -1.91
C GLN A 103 -7.96 8.88 -0.58
N PHE A 104 -7.45 9.56 0.44
CA PHE A 104 -7.11 8.99 1.76
C PHE A 104 -8.12 9.37 2.85
N SER A 105 -9.25 9.98 2.48
CA SER A 105 -10.32 10.37 3.41
C SER A 105 -11.71 9.97 2.91
N SER A 106 -11.78 9.11 1.89
CA SER A 106 -13.01 8.53 1.38
C SER A 106 -13.35 7.26 2.16
N ASP A 107 -14.64 6.94 2.27
CA ASP A 107 -15.12 5.70 2.91
C ASP A 107 -14.45 4.47 2.29
N ILE A 108 -14.23 4.48 0.97
CA ILE A 108 -13.50 3.44 0.23
C ILE A 108 -12.10 3.19 0.81
N ALA A 109 -11.34 4.24 1.13
CA ALA A 109 -9.99 4.09 1.68
C ALA A 109 -10.01 3.54 3.12
N ILE A 110 -11.02 3.93 3.89
CA ILE A 110 -11.22 3.45 5.26
C ILE A 110 -11.57 1.96 5.24
N ASP A 111 -12.55 1.57 4.43
CA ASP A 111 -13.01 0.19 4.30
C ASP A 111 -11.89 -0.69 3.75
N LEU A 112 -11.20 -0.24 2.70
CA LEU A 112 -10.04 -0.95 2.15
C LEU A 112 -8.94 -1.18 3.20
N MET A 113 -8.66 -0.18 4.04
CA MET A 113 -7.67 -0.31 5.12
C MET A 113 -8.13 -1.30 6.20
N ARG A 114 -9.42 -1.30 6.56
CA ARG A 114 -10.00 -2.28 7.50
C ARG A 114 -9.91 -3.69 6.97
N GLU A 115 -10.31 -3.90 5.72
CA GLU A 115 -10.22 -5.21 5.05
C GLU A 115 -8.77 -5.66 4.86
N THR A 116 -7.84 -4.73 4.63
CA THR A 116 -6.41 -5.01 4.58
C THR A 116 -5.89 -5.55 5.92
N LEU A 117 -6.29 -4.93 7.03
CA LEU A 117 -5.93 -5.42 8.37
C LEU A 117 -6.59 -6.76 8.70
N ALA A 118 -7.87 -6.95 8.36
CA ALA A 118 -8.58 -8.21 8.56
C ALA A 118 -7.95 -9.35 7.75
N SER A 119 -7.59 -9.09 6.50
CA SER A 119 -6.85 -10.03 5.65
C SER A 119 -5.49 -10.39 6.24
N ALA A 120 -4.72 -9.40 6.72
CA ALA A 120 -3.46 -9.66 7.40
C ALA A 120 -3.64 -10.50 8.67
N ALA A 121 -4.65 -10.21 9.49
CA ALA A 121 -4.96 -10.98 10.69
C ALA A 121 -5.31 -12.44 10.37
N SER A 122 -6.10 -12.68 9.31
CA SER A 122 -6.45 -14.02 8.84
C SER A 122 -5.26 -14.85 8.39
N GLN A 123 -4.17 -14.18 7.98
CA GLN A 123 -2.88 -14.80 7.63
C GLN A 123 -1.95 -15.00 8.86
N GLY A 124 -2.41 -14.66 10.07
CA GLY A 124 -1.64 -14.79 11.30
C GLY A 124 -0.69 -13.61 11.59
N ALA A 125 -0.80 -12.51 10.84
CA ALA A 125 0.01 -11.33 11.09
C ALA A 125 -0.46 -10.58 12.35
N ASN A 126 0.49 -10.17 13.19
CA ASN A 126 0.23 -9.27 14.34
C ASN A 126 0.72 -7.83 14.08
N LYS A 127 1.50 -7.64 13.02
CA LYS A 127 2.01 -6.33 12.60
C LYS A 127 2.13 -6.25 11.09
N LEU A 128 1.95 -5.04 10.57
CA LEU A 128 2.37 -4.68 9.22
C LEU A 128 3.56 -3.72 9.28
N ILE A 129 4.45 -3.83 8.31
CA ILE A 129 5.46 -2.80 8.01
C ILE A 129 5.10 -2.17 6.67
N THR A 130 5.26 -0.85 6.51
CA THR A 130 4.91 -0.18 5.25
C THR A 130 5.85 0.98 4.94
N VAL A 131 6.10 1.19 3.64
CA VAL A 131 6.63 2.45 3.10
C VAL A 131 5.47 3.31 2.65
N SER A 132 5.28 4.44 3.31
CA SER A 132 4.11 5.28 3.12
C SER A 132 4.47 6.73 2.82
N PRO A 133 3.71 7.41 1.93
CA PRO A 133 3.76 8.86 1.84
C PRO A 133 3.08 9.48 3.08
N LEU A 134 3.41 10.75 3.39
CA LEU A 134 2.85 11.47 4.55
C LEU A 134 1.31 11.51 4.60
N GLY A 135 0.63 11.41 3.44
CA GLY A 135 -0.83 11.36 3.38
C GLY A 135 -1.46 10.15 4.09
N VAL A 136 -0.80 8.99 4.06
CA VAL A 136 -1.30 7.74 4.67
C VAL A 136 -1.31 7.83 6.19
N GLU A 137 -0.35 8.55 6.79
CA GLU A 137 -0.32 8.77 8.24
C GLU A 137 -1.58 9.45 8.76
N ARG A 138 -2.15 10.37 7.97
CA ARG A 138 -3.41 11.04 8.29
C ARG A 138 -4.59 10.07 8.23
N LEU A 139 -4.64 9.20 7.22
CA LEU A 139 -5.66 8.15 7.10
C LEU A 139 -5.63 7.25 8.34
N LEU A 140 -4.47 6.67 8.67
CA LEU A 140 -4.32 5.74 9.80
C LEU A 140 -4.81 6.37 11.11
N ARG A 141 -4.45 7.63 11.35
CA ARG A 141 -4.92 8.39 12.53
C ARG A 141 -6.44 8.59 12.53
N ASN A 142 -7.03 8.91 11.39
CA ASN A 142 -8.47 9.16 11.28
C ASN A 142 -9.31 7.91 11.58
N VAL A 143 -8.78 6.71 11.29
CA VAL A 143 -9.50 5.45 11.50
C VAL A 143 -9.14 4.75 12.82
N GLY A 144 -8.35 5.41 13.68
CA GLY A 144 -7.93 4.88 14.98
C GLY A 144 -6.90 3.74 14.91
N ILE A 145 -6.24 3.58 13.76
CA ILE A 145 -5.19 2.57 13.60
C ILE A 145 -3.90 3.06 14.24
N HIS A 146 -3.34 2.23 15.11
CA HIS A 146 -2.09 2.52 15.81
C HIS A 146 -0.90 2.26 14.89
N ALA A 147 -0.23 3.34 14.50
CA ALA A 147 0.97 3.30 13.68
C ALA A 147 2.13 4.08 14.34
N SER A 148 3.35 3.55 14.23
CA SER A 148 4.56 4.19 14.71
C SER A 148 5.61 4.23 13.61
N ARG A 149 6.26 5.38 13.43
CA ARG A 149 7.34 5.51 12.43
C ARG A 149 8.55 4.73 12.92
N VAL A 150 9.22 4.03 12.00
CA VAL A 150 10.52 3.38 12.26
C VAL A 150 11.64 4.41 12.26
N GLY A 151 11.58 5.34 11.30
CA GLY A 151 12.67 6.26 11.01
C GLY A 151 12.23 7.68 10.69
N LYS A 152 13.19 8.46 10.22
CA LYS A 152 12.96 9.81 9.70
C LYS A 152 12.27 9.75 8.34
N VAL A 153 11.64 10.87 7.99
CA VAL A 153 11.08 11.08 6.64
C VAL A 153 12.22 11.35 5.67
N THR A 154 12.22 10.64 4.54
CA THR A 154 13.19 10.77 3.45
C THR A 154 12.48 11.21 2.18
N HIS A 155 13.24 11.61 1.15
CA HIS A 155 12.71 11.92 -0.17
C HIS A 155 13.07 10.81 -1.17
N SER A 156 12.07 10.34 -1.92
CA SER A 156 12.25 9.49 -3.10
C SER A 156 11.41 10.06 -4.23
N ASP A 157 12.02 10.27 -5.40
CA ASP A 157 11.38 10.89 -6.57
C ASP A 157 10.59 12.17 -6.26
N GLY A 158 11.17 13.03 -5.41
CA GLY A 158 10.55 14.30 -5.00
C GLY A 158 9.38 14.16 -4.02
N LYS A 159 9.06 12.94 -3.57
CA LYS A 159 7.99 12.65 -2.61
C LYS A 159 8.56 12.33 -1.23
N LYS A 160 7.91 12.83 -0.18
CA LYS A 160 8.25 12.52 1.22
C LYS A 160 7.67 11.17 1.61
N ILE A 161 8.54 10.23 1.95
CA ILE A 161 8.20 8.87 2.36
C ILE A 161 8.84 8.52 3.71
N PHE A 162 8.27 7.55 4.42
CA PHE A 162 8.80 7.01 5.66
C PHE A 162 8.34 5.55 5.83
N ALA A 163 9.06 4.80 6.65
CA ALA A 163 8.62 3.48 7.10
C ALA A 163 7.82 3.59 8.41
N SER A 164 6.74 2.82 8.54
CA SER A 164 5.99 2.69 9.78
C SER A 164 5.49 1.30 10.06
N TRP A 165 5.48 0.95 11.34
CA TRP A 165 4.76 -0.17 11.91
C TRP A 165 3.28 0.16 12.02
N ILE A 166 2.42 -0.82 11.75
CA ILE A 166 0.99 -0.79 12.00
C ILE A 166 0.64 -2.03 12.83
N THR A 167 -0.12 -1.85 13.90
CA THR A 167 -0.60 -2.98 14.72
C THR A 167 -1.79 -3.65 14.05
N VAL A 168 -1.79 -4.98 13.99
CA VAL A 168 -2.94 -5.78 13.56
C VAL A 168 -3.59 -6.34 14.82
N SER A 169 -4.89 -6.04 15.01
CA SER A 169 -5.67 -6.39 16.21
C SER A 169 -6.98 -7.05 15.85
#